data_AF-A0A1W6MLU8-F1
#
_entry.id   AF-A0A1W6MLU8-F1
#
_cell.length_a   1.000
_cell.length_b   1.000
_cell.length_c   1.000
_cell.angle_alpha   90.00
_cell.angle_beta   90.00
_cell.angle_gamma   90.00
#
_symmetry.space_group_name_H-M   'P 1'
#
loop_
_entity.id
_entity.type
_entity.pdbx_description
1 polymer ?
#
loop_
_entity_poly.entity_id
_entity_poly.type
_entity_poly.pdbx_seq_one_letter_code
_entity_poly.pdbx_strand_id
1 'polypeptide(L)'
;MNTDLLWTEIETELSWRTSELRFLKNQISLLTEEKDRRILRRSAVLMLYSHFEGFFKFAFNLYIRSINDMNLECREVNSNILVSSLNDIFKALKNPNSKSRIFRKLLPDDSKLHSFARNVEFIEKLDECLNLKVTVSPNIIDTESNLKPKVLSKLLYSLGMDHNLFREENGQINQLLNIRNKIAHGESKAGLTKEVFETKYNLTVDLLERIKRKIMKSLIEKQFMKVA
;
A
#
# COMPACT_ATOMS: atom_id res chain seq x y z
N MET A 1 -18.16 5.29 12.14
CA MET A 1 -16.68 5.35 12.22
C MET A 1 -16.30 6.08 13.49
N ASN A 2 -15.60 5.43 14.41
CA ASN A 2 -15.07 6.08 15.62
C ASN A 2 -13.69 6.66 15.30
N THR A 3 -13.65 7.98 15.03
CA THR A 3 -12.44 8.67 14.60
C THR A 3 -11.34 8.66 15.68
N ASP A 4 -11.71 8.72 16.96
CA ASP A 4 -10.73 8.73 18.07
C ASP A 4 -10.02 7.38 18.20
N LEU A 5 -10.76 6.28 18.00
CA LEU A 5 -10.16 4.94 17.97
C LEU A 5 -9.17 4.80 16.82
N LEU A 6 -9.52 5.30 15.63
CA LEU A 6 -8.64 5.26 14.46
C LEU A 6 -7.36 6.09 14.66
N TRP A 7 -7.49 7.29 15.23
CA TRP A 7 -6.33 8.12 15.61
C TRP A 7 -5.44 7.40 16.62
N THR A 8 -6.05 6.81 17.66
CA THR A 8 -5.31 6.07 18.69
C THR A 8 -4.51 4.92 18.08
N GLU A 9 -5.12 4.14 17.19
CA GLU A 9 -4.48 2.99 16.57
C GLU A 9 -3.31 3.39 15.66
N ILE A 10 -3.51 4.37 14.76
CA ILE A 10 -2.45 4.80 13.84
C ILE A 10 -1.31 5.54 14.54
N GLU A 11 -1.60 6.34 15.58
CA GLU A 11 -0.58 7.02 16.37
C GLU A 11 0.20 6.03 17.24
N THR A 12 -0.45 5.02 17.81
CA THR A 12 0.24 3.95 18.54
C THR A 12 1.22 3.24 17.62
N GLU A 13 0.79 2.87 16.41
CA GLU A 13 1.63 2.21 15.42
C GLU A 13 2.80 3.09 14.94
N LEU A 14 2.58 4.40 14.78
CA LEU A 14 3.64 5.31 14.39
C LEU A 14 4.64 5.55 15.53
N SER A 15 4.12 5.71 16.76
CA SER A 15 4.89 6.06 17.94
C SER A 15 5.93 5.00 18.29
N TRP A 16 5.57 3.71 18.28
CA TRP A 16 6.54 2.66 18.60
C TRP A 16 7.66 2.57 17.56
N ARG A 17 7.34 2.68 16.26
CA ARG A 17 8.33 2.66 15.17
C ARG A 17 9.28 3.84 15.24
N THR A 18 8.74 5.04 15.43
CA THR A 18 9.56 6.25 15.54
C THR A 18 10.40 6.27 16.81
N SER A 19 9.90 5.70 17.91
CA SER A 19 10.65 5.53 19.15
C SER A 19 11.82 4.57 18.99
N GLU A 20 11.62 3.43 18.32
CA GLU A 20 12.68 2.46 18.01
C GLU A 20 13.76 3.07 17.10
N LEU A 21 13.35 3.78 16.05
CA LEU A 21 14.27 4.49 15.17
C LEU A 21 15.08 5.54 15.92
N ARG A 22 14.43 6.34 16.78
CA ARG A 22 15.08 7.36 17.61
C ARG A 22 16.06 6.72 18.59
N PHE A 23 15.68 5.61 19.21
CA PHE A 23 16.57 4.84 20.08
C PHE A 23 17.83 4.40 19.32
N LEU A 24 17.70 3.77 18.16
CA LEU A 24 18.85 3.36 17.33
C LEU A 24 19.76 4.54 16.96
N LYS A 25 19.17 5.67 16.56
CA LYS A 25 19.92 6.89 16.26
C LYS A 25 20.69 7.41 17.47
N ASN A 26 20.09 7.38 18.67
CA ASN A 26 20.76 7.77 19.91
C ASN A 26 21.89 6.79 20.27
N GLN A 27 21.69 5.48 20.12
CA GLN A 27 22.77 4.51 20.35
C GLN A 27 23.96 4.75 19.42
N ILE A 28 23.72 5.14 18.16
CA ILE A 28 24.79 5.50 17.21
C ILE A 28 25.56 6.76 17.68
N SER A 29 24.90 7.74 18.29
CA SER A 29 25.55 8.98 18.71
C SER A 29 26.44 8.79 19.94
N LEU A 30 26.12 7.83 20.82
CA LEU A 30 26.89 7.50 22.02
C LEU A 30 28.23 6.82 21.74
N LEU A 31 28.40 6.20 20.57
CA LEU A 31 29.66 5.56 20.19
C LEU A 31 30.75 6.61 19.94
N THR A 32 32.00 6.31 20.30
CA THR A 32 33.15 7.19 20.06
C THR A 32 33.80 6.92 18.71
N GLU A 33 34.01 5.65 18.37
CA GLU A 33 34.70 5.21 17.15
C GLU A 33 33.79 5.29 15.91
N GLU A 34 34.25 5.97 14.86
CA GLU A 34 33.49 6.07 13.60
C GLU A 34 33.29 4.70 12.94
N LYS A 35 34.24 3.77 13.11
CA LYS A 35 34.10 2.38 12.64
C LYS A 35 32.85 1.72 13.20
N ASP A 36 32.60 1.85 14.50
CA ASP A 36 31.46 1.24 15.18
C ASP A 36 30.16 1.94 14.79
N ARG A 37 30.19 3.27 14.66
CA ARG A 37 29.04 4.04 14.13
C ARG A 37 28.63 3.56 12.74
N ARG A 38 29.59 3.34 11.83
CA ARG A 38 29.31 2.84 10.47
C ARG A 38 28.68 1.45 10.48
N ILE A 39 29.12 0.57 11.37
CA ILE A 39 28.54 -0.76 11.57
C ILE A 39 27.10 -0.64 12.08
N LEU A 40 26.85 0.17 13.10
CA LEU A 40 25.52 0.29 13.69
C LEU A 40 24.53 1.01 12.75
N ARG A 41 24.97 2.05 12.01
CA ARG A 41 24.17 2.69 10.94
C ARG A 41 23.75 1.70 9.87
N ARG A 42 24.62 0.75 9.51
CA ARG A 42 24.30 -0.32 8.54
C ARG A 42 23.11 -1.14 9.03
N SER A 43 23.13 -1.58 10.28
CA SER A 43 22.01 -2.32 10.88
C SER A 43 20.75 -1.46 10.99
N ALA A 44 20.90 -0.20 11.41
CA ALA A 44 19.78 0.72 11.57
C ALA A 44 19.06 1.04 10.25
N VAL A 45 19.75 1.03 9.10
CA VAL A 45 19.08 1.20 7.79
C VAL A 45 18.16 0.02 7.45
N LEU A 46 18.47 -1.21 7.88
CA LEU A 46 17.54 -2.33 7.71
C LEU A 46 16.25 -2.09 8.50
N MET A 47 16.36 -1.53 9.70
CA MET A 47 15.22 -1.17 10.53
C MET A 47 14.43 -0.01 9.90
N LEU A 48 15.10 1.02 9.37
CA LEU A 48 14.43 2.10 8.63
C LEU A 48 13.54 1.57 7.51
N TYR A 49 14.07 0.68 6.66
CA TYR A 49 13.30 0.11 5.57
C TYR A 49 12.14 -0.77 6.09
N SER A 50 12.38 -1.57 7.13
CA SER A 50 11.36 -2.45 7.72
C SER A 50 10.19 -1.66 8.31
N HIS A 51 10.46 -0.54 9.00
CA HIS A 51 9.43 0.35 9.52
C HIS A 51 8.71 1.10 8.40
N PHE A 52 9.43 1.57 7.36
CA PHE A 52 8.84 2.18 6.18
C PHE A 52 7.79 1.25 5.53
N GLU A 53 8.21 0.05 5.13
CA GLU A 53 7.31 -0.89 4.46
C GLU A 53 6.18 -1.36 5.39
N GLY A 54 6.53 -1.73 6.63
CA GLY A 54 5.58 -2.26 7.60
C GLY A 54 4.50 -1.25 7.99
N PHE A 55 4.84 0.03 8.16
CA PHE A 55 3.85 1.06 8.49
C PHE A 55 2.95 1.40 7.31
N PHE A 56 3.48 1.49 6.09
CA PHE A 56 2.65 1.73 4.91
C PHE A 56 1.64 0.59 4.73
N LYS A 57 2.08 -0.66 4.89
CA LYS A 57 1.19 -1.82 4.86
C LYS A 57 0.12 -1.72 5.95
N PHE A 58 0.50 -1.38 7.19
CA PHE A 58 -0.45 -1.17 8.27
C PHE A 58 -1.47 -0.07 7.92
N ALA A 59 -1.01 1.11 7.52
CA ALA A 59 -1.84 2.28 7.25
C ALA A 59 -2.84 2.03 6.10
N PHE A 60 -2.42 1.33 5.05
CA PHE A 60 -3.33 0.93 3.97
C PHE A 60 -4.36 -0.11 4.39
N ASN A 61 -4.00 -1.07 5.24
CA ASN A 61 -4.95 -2.04 5.79
C ASN A 61 -5.97 -1.36 6.73
N LEU A 62 -5.51 -0.43 7.57
CA LEU A 62 -6.38 0.39 8.42
C LEU A 62 -7.42 1.14 7.58
N TYR A 63 -6.98 1.74 6.47
CA TYR A 63 -7.85 2.46 5.55
C TYR A 63 -8.95 1.56 4.94
N ILE A 64 -8.55 0.41 4.39
CA ILE A 64 -9.49 -0.56 3.82
C ILE A 64 -10.49 -1.06 4.87
N ARG A 65 -9.98 -1.48 6.03
CA ARG A 65 -10.83 -1.97 7.12
C ARG A 65 -11.85 -0.91 7.53
N SER A 66 -11.40 0.33 7.69
CA SER A 66 -12.27 1.46 8.03
C SER A 66 -13.37 1.68 7.00
N ILE A 67 -13.09 1.56 5.70
CA ILE A 67 -14.10 1.69 4.64
C ILE A 67 -15.10 0.52 4.67
N ASN A 68 -14.62 -0.71 4.79
CA ASN A 68 -15.47 -1.90 4.86
C ASN A 68 -16.43 -1.81 6.07
N ASP A 69 -15.95 -1.32 7.21
CA ASP A 69 -16.74 -1.16 8.44
C ASP A 69 -17.82 -0.06 8.33
N MET A 70 -17.79 0.79 7.29
CA MET A 70 -18.85 1.79 7.06
C MET A 70 -20.10 1.22 6.39
N ASN A 71 -20.08 -0.03 5.91
CA ASN A 71 -21.23 -0.72 5.30
C ASN A 71 -21.88 0.06 4.13
N LEU A 72 -21.04 0.76 3.35
CA LEU A 72 -21.43 1.52 2.17
C LEU A 72 -21.82 0.58 1.03
N GLU A 73 -22.66 1.06 0.13
CA GLU A 73 -22.95 0.41 -1.15
C GLU A 73 -21.93 0.81 -2.22
N CYS A 74 -21.69 -0.10 -3.16
CA CYS A 74 -20.77 0.11 -4.28
C CYS A 74 -21.14 1.35 -5.12
N ARG A 75 -22.41 1.73 -5.20
CA ARG A 75 -22.88 2.96 -5.87
C ARG A 75 -22.45 4.26 -5.18
N GLU A 76 -22.12 4.23 -3.89
CA GLU A 76 -21.79 5.41 -3.09
C GLU A 76 -20.31 5.82 -3.17
N VAL A 77 -19.44 4.90 -3.59
CA VAL A 77 -17.98 5.09 -3.60
C VAL A 77 -17.45 5.47 -4.98
N ASN A 78 -16.25 6.03 -5.00
CA ASN A 78 -15.55 6.37 -6.22
C ASN A 78 -15.10 5.12 -7.00
N SER A 79 -14.73 5.31 -8.27
CA SER A 79 -14.38 4.22 -9.18
C SER A 79 -13.21 3.36 -8.69
N ASN A 80 -12.24 3.93 -7.98
CA ASN A 80 -11.07 3.20 -7.49
C ASN A 80 -11.47 2.20 -6.39
N ILE A 81 -12.28 2.64 -5.43
CA ILE A 81 -12.80 1.76 -4.37
C ILE A 81 -13.81 0.76 -4.91
N LEU A 82 -14.68 1.18 -5.85
CA LEU A 82 -15.59 0.28 -6.55
C LEU A 82 -14.83 -0.86 -7.26
N VAL A 83 -13.81 -0.53 -8.06
CA VAL A 83 -12.98 -1.53 -8.75
C VAL A 83 -12.25 -2.44 -7.77
N SER A 84 -11.78 -1.88 -6.66
CA SER A 84 -11.13 -2.63 -5.60
C SER A 84 -12.09 -3.60 -4.89
N SER A 85 -13.34 -3.20 -4.69
CA SER A 85 -14.40 -4.02 -4.10
C SER A 85 -14.85 -5.14 -5.04
N LEU A 86 -14.99 -4.86 -6.33
CA LEU A 86 -15.42 -5.82 -7.35
C LEU A 86 -14.24 -6.58 -7.99
N ASN A 87 -13.06 -6.58 -7.36
CA ASN A 87 -11.82 -7.13 -7.94
C ASN A 87 -11.97 -8.59 -8.37
N ASP A 88 -12.64 -9.43 -7.57
CA ASP A 88 -12.83 -10.84 -7.91
C ASP A 88 -13.81 -11.05 -9.08
N ILE A 89 -14.80 -10.17 -9.22
CA ILE A 89 -15.66 -10.12 -10.41
C ILE A 89 -14.81 -9.76 -11.64
N PHE A 90 -14.00 -8.71 -11.56
CA PHE A 90 -13.12 -8.32 -12.67
C PHE A 90 -12.07 -9.38 -13.03
N LYS A 91 -11.55 -10.12 -12.04
CA LYS A 91 -10.68 -11.28 -12.28
C LYS A 91 -11.43 -12.39 -13.01
N ALA A 92 -12.66 -12.70 -12.59
CA ALA A 92 -13.49 -13.71 -13.24
C ALA A 92 -13.84 -13.33 -14.70
N LEU A 93 -14.10 -12.05 -14.96
CA LEU A 93 -14.35 -11.52 -16.30
C LEU A 93 -13.15 -11.66 -17.24
N LYS A 94 -11.94 -11.43 -16.71
CA LYS A 94 -10.69 -11.55 -17.46
C LYS A 94 -10.18 -12.98 -17.58
N ASN A 95 -10.73 -13.93 -16.80
CA ASN A 95 -10.28 -15.31 -16.81
C ASN A 95 -10.73 -16.03 -18.09
N PRO A 96 -9.82 -16.41 -19.01
CA PRO A 96 -10.17 -17.09 -20.25
C PRO A 96 -10.79 -18.47 -20.01
N ASN A 97 -10.51 -19.09 -18.86
CA ASN A 97 -11.04 -20.40 -18.48
C ASN A 97 -12.47 -20.32 -17.89
N SER A 98 -12.97 -19.11 -17.63
CA SER A 98 -14.35 -18.90 -17.20
C SER A 98 -15.30 -19.05 -18.40
N LYS A 99 -15.82 -20.26 -18.60
CA LYS A 99 -16.76 -20.55 -19.69
C LYS A 99 -18.18 -20.12 -19.32
N SER A 100 -18.79 -19.28 -20.16
CA SER A 100 -20.21 -18.91 -20.06
C SER A 100 -21.11 -20.16 -20.02
N ARG A 101 -22.16 -20.12 -19.19
CA ARG A 101 -23.18 -21.18 -19.11
C ARG A 101 -23.89 -21.42 -20.45
N ILE A 102 -24.04 -20.39 -21.28
CA ILE A 102 -24.77 -20.42 -22.56
C ILE A 102 -23.97 -21.19 -23.62
N PHE A 103 -22.65 -21.00 -23.65
CA PHE A 103 -21.79 -21.51 -24.72
C PHE A 103 -20.97 -22.75 -24.31
N ARG A 104 -21.19 -23.29 -23.10
CA ARG A 104 -20.41 -24.40 -22.54
C ARG A 104 -20.51 -25.73 -23.31
N LYS A 105 -21.55 -25.90 -24.16
CA LYS A 105 -21.84 -27.17 -24.85
C LYS A 105 -22.21 -27.06 -26.34
N LEU A 106 -22.35 -25.86 -26.91
CA LEU A 106 -23.05 -25.71 -28.21
C LEU A 106 -22.24 -25.05 -29.34
N LEU A 107 -21.07 -24.48 -29.08
CA LEU A 107 -20.28 -23.81 -30.12
C LEU A 107 -18.81 -24.24 -30.06
N PRO A 108 -18.05 -24.15 -31.18
CA PRO A 108 -16.60 -24.31 -31.16
C PRO A 108 -15.97 -23.36 -30.13
N ASP A 109 -14.79 -23.70 -29.62
CA ASP A 109 -14.05 -22.97 -28.56
C ASP A 109 -13.62 -21.57 -29.04
N ASP A 110 -14.60 -20.68 -29.19
CA ASP A 110 -14.42 -19.30 -29.61
C ASP A 110 -14.21 -18.44 -28.37
N SER A 111 -12.94 -18.26 -28.03
CA SER A 111 -12.50 -17.46 -26.88
C SER A 111 -13.01 -16.01 -26.93
N LYS A 112 -13.23 -15.43 -28.13
CA LYS A 112 -13.77 -14.08 -28.29
C LYS A 112 -15.25 -14.04 -27.95
N LEU A 113 -16.03 -15.01 -28.44
CA LEU A 113 -17.45 -15.13 -28.12
C LEU A 113 -17.68 -15.35 -26.61
N HIS A 114 -16.88 -16.21 -25.98
CA HIS A 114 -16.92 -16.41 -24.53
C HIS A 114 -16.58 -15.13 -23.76
N SER A 115 -15.63 -14.32 -24.24
CA SER A 115 -15.32 -13.03 -23.63
C SER A 115 -16.47 -12.03 -23.77
N PHE A 116 -17.10 -11.96 -24.94
CA PHE A 116 -18.26 -11.09 -25.14
C PHE A 116 -19.44 -11.52 -24.24
N ALA A 117 -19.71 -12.82 -24.13
CA ALA A 117 -20.73 -13.36 -23.24
C ALA A 117 -20.52 -12.98 -21.77
N ARG A 118 -19.27 -13.03 -21.28
CA ARG A 118 -18.93 -12.58 -19.92
C ARG A 118 -19.19 -11.08 -19.72
N ASN A 119 -18.91 -10.26 -20.74
CA ASN A 119 -19.21 -8.83 -20.69
C ASN A 119 -20.71 -8.57 -20.63
N VAL A 120 -21.52 -9.29 -21.42
CA VAL A 120 -22.99 -9.20 -21.35
C VAL A 120 -23.50 -9.57 -19.97
N GLU A 121 -23.07 -10.72 -19.42
CA GLU A 121 -23.46 -11.15 -18.07
C GLU A 121 -23.10 -10.12 -16.99
N PHE A 122 -21.94 -9.45 -17.12
CA PHE A 122 -21.56 -8.37 -16.22
C PHE A 122 -22.51 -7.16 -16.31
N ILE A 123 -22.87 -6.75 -17.54
CA ILE A 123 -23.78 -5.62 -17.75
C ILE A 123 -25.18 -5.94 -17.22
N GLU A 124 -25.68 -7.15 -17.43
CA GLU A 124 -26.97 -7.61 -16.88
C GLU A 124 -26.99 -7.58 -15.35
N LYS A 125 -25.85 -7.85 -14.71
CA LYS A 125 -25.69 -7.83 -13.24
C LYS A 125 -25.16 -6.51 -12.69
N LEU A 126 -25.02 -5.47 -13.52
CA LEU A 126 -24.35 -4.24 -13.10
C LEU A 126 -25.08 -3.57 -11.94
N ASP A 127 -26.40 -3.44 -12.03
CA ASP A 127 -27.21 -2.83 -10.95
C ASP A 127 -27.13 -3.65 -9.66
N GLU A 128 -27.13 -4.98 -9.74
CA GLU A 128 -26.90 -5.85 -8.58
C GLU A 128 -25.52 -5.61 -7.96
N CYS A 129 -24.47 -5.54 -8.80
CA CYS A 129 -23.11 -5.26 -8.35
C CYS A 129 -22.99 -3.89 -7.66
N LEU A 130 -23.68 -2.87 -8.17
CA LEU A 130 -23.70 -1.53 -7.59
C LEU A 130 -24.46 -1.46 -6.26
N ASN A 131 -25.38 -2.39 -6.01
CA ASN A 131 -26.10 -2.52 -4.74
C ASN A 131 -25.37 -3.38 -3.70
N LEU A 132 -24.27 -4.06 -4.08
CA LEU A 132 -23.45 -4.82 -3.13
C LEU A 132 -22.79 -3.88 -2.12
N LYS A 133 -22.58 -4.40 -0.91
CA LYS A 133 -21.77 -3.72 0.10
C LYS A 133 -20.30 -3.70 -0.30
N VAL A 134 -19.66 -2.57 -0.06
CA VAL A 134 -18.22 -2.39 -0.31
C VAL A 134 -17.45 -3.38 0.56
N THR A 135 -16.69 -4.25 -0.10
CA THR A 135 -15.80 -5.22 0.54
C THR A 135 -14.49 -5.25 -0.23
N VAL A 136 -13.54 -4.42 0.19
CA VAL A 136 -12.20 -4.41 -0.38
C VAL A 136 -11.36 -5.48 0.33
N SER A 137 -10.85 -6.44 -0.44
CA SER A 137 -9.99 -7.50 0.09
C SER A 137 -8.64 -6.94 0.55
N PRO A 138 -8.10 -7.36 1.72
CA PRO A 138 -6.78 -6.94 2.17
C PRO A 138 -5.66 -7.40 1.23
N ASN A 139 -5.91 -8.41 0.38
CA ASN A 139 -4.96 -8.89 -0.63
C ASN A 139 -4.63 -7.84 -1.70
N ILE A 140 -5.39 -6.74 -1.79
CA ILE A 140 -5.04 -5.62 -2.66
C ILE A 140 -3.79 -4.88 -2.15
N ILE A 141 -3.48 -4.99 -0.85
CA ILE A 141 -2.26 -4.44 -0.25
C ILE A 141 -1.12 -5.43 -0.42
N ASP A 142 -0.64 -5.49 -1.65
CA ASP A 142 0.54 -6.28 -2.03
C ASP A 142 1.73 -5.34 -2.24
N THR A 143 2.70 -5.43 -1.34
CA THR A 143 3.99 -4.73 -1.45
C THR A 143 4.94 -5.45 -2.42
N GLU A 144 4.47 -6.50 -3.11
CA GLU A 144 5.28 -7.42 -3.90
C GLU A 144 6.48 -7.91 -3.05
N SER A 145 7.65 -8.07 -3.67
CA SER A 145 8.89 -8.35 -2.93
C SER A 145 9.37 -7.19 -2.04
N ASN A 146 9.00 -5.95 -2.38
CA ASN A 146 9.52 -4.71 -1.81
C ASN A 146 8.63 -3.53 -2.21
N LEU A 147 8.37 -2.60 -1.29
CA LEU A 147 7.63 -1.35 -1.56
C LEU A 147 8.43 -0.35 -2.43
N LYS A 148 8.59 -0.67 -3.70
CA LYS A 148 9.22 0.20 -4.72
C LYS A 148 8.31 1.40 -5.01
N PRO A 149 8.84 2.53 -5.52
CA PRO A 149 8.03 3.67 -5.95
C PRO A 149 6.85 3.32 -6.85
N LYS A 150 7.07 2.45 -7.85
CA LYS A 150 6.00 1.99 -8.74
C LYS A 150 4.91 1.22 -7.99
N VAL A 151 5.29 0.38 -7.03
CA VAL A 151 4.35 -0.39 -6.20
C VAL A 151 3.55 0.56 -5.31
N LEU A 152 4.22 1.53 -4.68
CA LEU A 152 3.57 2.56 -3.88
C LEU A 152 2.55 3.38 -4.70
N SER A 153 2.91 3.85 -5.90
CA SER A 153 1.99 4.55 -6.79
C SER A 153 0.79 3.69 -7.21
N LYS A 154 0.99 2.39 -7.47
CA LYS A 154 -0.13 1.45 -7.76
C LYS A 154 -1.07 1.35 -6.57
N LEU A 155 -0.54 1.16 -5.36
CA LEU A 155 -1.32 1.03 -4.13
C LEU A 155 -2.13 2.30 -3.85
N LEU A 156 -1.49 3.46 -3.93
CA LEU A 156 -2.18 4.76 -3.79
C LEU A 156 -3.32 4.89 -4.80
N TYR A 157 -3.06 4.57 -6.08
CA TYR A 157 -4.08 4.63 -7.11
C TYR A 157 -5.24 3.67 -6.85
N SER A 158 -4.97 2.41 -6.50
CA SER A 158 -6.05 1.44 -6.20
C SER A 158 -6.91 1.89 -5.02
N LEU A 159 -6.34 2.61 -4.06
CA LEU A 159 -7.06 3.13 -2.90
C LEU A 159 -7.75 4.48 -3.15
N GLY A 160 -7.75 4.98 -4.38
CA GLY A 160 -8.38 6.25 -4.75
C GLY A 160 -7.61 7.48 -4.26
N MET A 161 -6.31 7.34 -4.00
CA MET A 161 -5.43 8.43 -3.60
C MET A 161 -4.59 8.91 -4.79
N ASP A 162 -4.02 10.11 -4.66
CA ASP A 162 -3.08 10.63 -5.66
C ASP A 162 -1.83 9.74 -5.72
N HIS A 163 -1.65 9.09 -6.87
CA HIS A 163 -0.50 8.22 -7.15
C HIS A 163 0.84 8.96 -7.20
N ASN A 164 0.81 10.30 -7.23
CA ASN A 164 1.99 11.17 -7.24
C ASN A 164 2.38 11.73 -5.88
N LEU A 165 1.69 11.33 -4.80
CA LEU A 165 1.91 11.84 -3.44
C LEU A 165 3.38 11.81 -2.99
N PHE A 166 4.15 10.83 -3.47
CA PHE A 166 5.57 10.64 -3.14
C PHE A 166 6.50 10.66 -4.36
N ARG A 167 6.07 11.33 -5.45
CA ARG A 167 6.81 11.33 -6.72
C ARG A 167 8.21 11.94 -6.57
N GLU A 168 8.34 13.00 -5.77
CA GLU A 168 9.60 13.70 -5.54
C GLU A 168 10.62 12.83 -4.78
N GLU A 169 10.13 11.93 -3.93
CA GLU A 169 10.92 11.04 -3.09
C GLU A 169 11.29 9.73 -3.79
N ASN A 170 10.79 9.47 -4.99
CA ASN A 170 11.02 8.23 -5.74
C ASN A 170 12.51 7.85 -5.81
N GLY A 171 13.39 8.83 -6.07
CA GLY A 171 14.83 8.62 -6.10
C GLY A 171 15.40 8.22 -4.73
N GLN A 172 14.93 8.88 -3.66
CA GLN A 172 15.38 8.63 -2.29
C GLN A 172 14.89 7.29 -1.74
N ILE A 173 13.64 6.89 -2.05
CA ILE A 173 13.05 5.58 -1.73
C ILE A 173 13.81 4.46 -2.46
N ASN A 174 14.08 4.61 -3.75
CA ASN A 174 14.88 3.64 -4.51
C ASN A 174 16.28 3.46 -3.92
N GLN A 175 16.93 4.57 -3.53
CA GLN A 175 18.22 4.50 -2.88
C GLN A 175 18.16 3.78 -1.52
N LEU A 176 17.12 4.04 -0.70
CA LEU A 176 16.93 3.32 0.57
C LEU A 176 16.82 1.81 0.34
N LEU A 177 15.97 1.40 -0.61
CA LEU A 177 15.79 0.01 -0.99
C LEU A 177 17.11 -0.62 -1.49
N ASN A 178 17.84 0.08 -2.37
CA ASN A 178 19.11 -0.41 -2.91
C ASN A 178 20.15 -0.60 -1.81
N ILE A 179 20.24 0.34 -0.85
CA ILE A 179 21.13 0.21 0.30
C ILE A 179 20.72 -1.01 1.14
N ARG A 180 19.42 -1.15 1.46
CA ARG A 180 18.90 -2.30 2.21
C ARG A 180 19.24 -3.62 1.53
N ASN A 181 19.04 -3.72 0.22
CA ASN A 181 19.31 -4.95 -0.53
C ASN A 181 20.80 -5.28 -0.54
N LYS A 182 21.68 -4.32 -0.80
CA LYS A 182 23.13 -4.53 -0.74
C LYS A 182 23.59 -5.01 0.64
N ILE A 183 23.00 -4.48 1.71
CA ILE A 183 23.30 -4.92 3.08
C ILE A 183 22.79 -6.35 3.31
N ALA A 184 21.54 -6.63 2.96
CA ALA A 184 20.92 -7.94 3.15
C ALA A 184 21.61 -9.06 2.35
N HIS A 185 22.18 -8.74 1.18
CA HIS A 185 22.94 -9.68 0.35
C HIS A 185 24.44 -9.72 0.69
N GLY A 186 24.91 -8.99 1.71
CA GLY A 186 26.29 -9.04 2.18
C GLY A 186 27.31 -8.26 1.33
N GLU A 187 26.86 -7.43 0.40
CA GLU A 187 27.70 -6.63 -0.51
C GLU A 187 28.27 -5.36 0.15
N SER A 188 27.79 -4.97 1.34
CA SER A 188 28.18 -3.74 2.04
C SER A 188 28.95 -4.01 3.34
N LYS A 189 30.28 -4.16 3.24
CA LYS A 189 31.16 -4.44 4.39
C LYS A 189 31.61 -3.19 5.15
N ALA A 190 31.75 -2.05 4.47
CA ALA A 190 32.34 -0.84 5.05
C ALA A 190 31.37 -0.04 5.95
N GLY A 191 30.10 -0.43 6.06
CA GLY A 191 29.09 0.33 6.82
C GLY A 191 28.73 1.69 6.18
N LEU A 192 27.88 2.48 6.84
CA LEU A 192 27.27 3.69 6.27
C LEU A 192 27.81 4.99 6.87
N THR A 193 27.99 6.01 6.03
CA THR A 193 28.36 7.36 6.50
C THR A 193 27.19 8.01 7.25
N LYS A 194 27.51 9.03 8.04
CA LYS A 194 26.52 9.78 8.82
C LYS A 194 25.50 10.46 7.90
N GLU A 195 25.97 11.11 6.85
CA GLU A 195 25.16 11.89 5.91
C GLU A 195 24.11 10.99 5.25
N VAL A 196 24.54 9.85 4.71
CA VAL A 196 23.63 8.88 4.08
C VAL A 196 22.60 8.38 5.08
N PHE A 197 23.03 7.99 6.29
CA PHE A 197 22.12 7.50 7.32
C PHE A 197 21.09 8.57 7.72
N GLU A 198 21.52 9.80 8.02
CA GLU A 198 20.64 10.89 8.43
C GLU A 198 19.64 11.26 7.34
N THR A 199 20.06 11.30 6.06
CA THR A 199 19.14 11.51 4.94
C THR A 199 18.08 10.42 4.89
N LYS A 200 18.45 9.14 5.05
CA LYS A 200 17.48 8.03 5.03
C LYS A 200 16.59 7.99 6.25
N TYR A 201 17.12 8.36 7.42
CA TYR A 201 16.35 8.50 8.65
C TYR A 201 15.26 9.56 8.50
N ASN A 202 15.63 10.77 8.11
CA ASN A 202 14.71 11.90 7.99
C ASN A 202 13.65 11.63 6.90
N LEU A 203 14.06 11.08 5.76
CA LEU A 203 13.13 10.63 4.72
C LEU A 203 12.10 9.64 5.28
N THR A 204 12.56 8.61 5.98
CA THR A 204 11.67 7.57 6.50
C THR A 204 10.64 8.19 7.45
N VAL A 205 11.06 8.97 8.43
CA VAL A 205 10.16 9.61 9.39
C VAL A 205 9.15 10.53 8.68
N ASP A 206 9.58 11.34 7.70
CA ASP A 206 8.66 12.19 6.92
C ASP A 206 7.62 11.38 6.15
N LEU A 207 8.04 10.30 5.47
CA LEU A 207 7.14 9.44 4.70
C LEU A 207 6.08 8.80 5.61
N LEU A 208 6.48 8.31 6.80
CA LEU A 208 5.56 7.73 7.79
C LEU A 208 4.50 8.75 8.24
N GLU A 209 4.94 9.96 8.58
CA GLU A 209 4.05 11.04 8.99
C GLU A 209 3.09 11.48 7.88
N ARG A 210 3.58 11.60 6.64
CA ARG A 210 2.77 12.00 5.50
C ARG A 210 1.73 10.97 5.12
N ILE A 211 2.07 9.67 5.13
CA ILE A 211 1.09 8.64 4.82
C ILE A 211 0.02 8.58 5.91
N LYS A 212 0.40 8.69 7.21
CA LYS A 212 -0.57 8.81 8.31
C LYS A 212 -1.56 9.95 8.05
N ARG A 213 -1.04 11.16 7.80
CA ARG A 213 -1.87 12.34 7.53
C ARG A 213 -2.78 12.12 6.33
N LYS A 214 -2.28 11.50 5.26
CA LYS A 214 -3.08 11.20 4.07
C LYS A 214 -4.21 10.21 4.37
N ILE A 215 -3.93 9.10 5.05
CA ILE A 215 -4.94 8.11 5.43
C ILE A 215 -6.05 8.78 6.27
N MET A 216 -5.66 9.49 7.32
CA MET A 216 -6.63 10.12 8.22
C MET A 216 -7.45 11.20 7.50
N LYS A 217 -6.80 12.04 6.69
CA LYS A 217 -7.49 13.04 5.87
C LYS A 217 -8.50 12.38 4.92
N SER A 218 -8.09 11.33 4.20
CA SER A 218 -8.98 10.63 3.27
C SER A 218 -10.17 9.97 3.95
N LEU A 219 -10.01 9.46 5.18
CA LEU A 219 -11.10 8.89 5.97
C LEU A 219 -12.06 9.97 6.50
N ILE A 220 -11.53 11.04 7.08
CA ILE A 220 -12.32 12.12 7.69
C ILE A 220 -13.11 12.89 6.64
N GLU A 221 -12.46 13.26 5.54
CA GLU A 221 -13.09 14.00 4.43
C GLU A 221 -13.85 13.08 3.47
N LYS A 222 -13.88 11.77 3.74
CA LYS A 222 -14.55 10.76 2.92
C LYS A 222 -14.19 10.84 1.43
N GLN A 223 -12.91 11.02 1.12
CA GLN A 223 -12.40 11.15 -0.26
C GLN A 223 -12.66 9.89 -1.13
N PHE A 224 -13.04 8.78 -0.51
CA PHE A 224 -13.45 7.55 -1.18
C PHE A 224 -14.90 7.58 -1.71
N MET A 225 -15.70 8.58 -1.32
CA MET A 225 -17.08 8.71 -1.79
C MET A 225 -17.11 9.25 -3.23
N LYS A 226 -18.18 8.92 -3.96
CA LYS A 226 -18.45 9.49 -5.26
C LYS A 226 -18.75 10.99 -5.12
N VAL A 227 -18.12 11.82 -5.94
CA VAL A 227 -18.44 13.25 -6.01
C VAL A 227 -19.77 13.41 -6.73
N ALA A 228 -20.69 14.18 -6.14
CA ALA A 228 -21.99 14.51 -6.72
C ALA A 228 -21.85 15.45 -7.92
#